data_AF-A2EI17-F1
#
_entry.id   AF-A2EI17-F1
#
_cell.length_a   1.000
_cell.length_b   1.000
_cell.length_c   1.000
_cell.angle_alpha   90.00
_cell.angle_beta   90.00
_cell.angle_gamma   90.00
#
_symmetry.space_group_name_H-M   'P 1'
#
loop_
_entity.id
_entity.type
_entity.pdbx_description
1 polymer ?
#
loop_
_entity_poly.entity_id
_entity_poly.type
_entity_poly.pdbx_seq_one_letter_code
_entity_poly.pdbx_strand_id
1 'polypeptide(L)'
;MDNNKERFIQFIERDKFDKNQKHYNILYPNTYSGYSLLELCCYHGSVDCFKLLRTKFNSDITQTYLRFSFLGRNQEIMSECLKYQTTNKECMKYAIISHNIDFVTFLMNEYKN
;
A
#
# COMPACT_ATOMS: atom_id res chain seq x y z
N MET A 1 9.37 -17.20 -0.09
CA MET A 1 10.10 -15.92 -0.13
C MET A 1 10.61 -15.66 1.28
N ASP A 2 11.92 -15.72 1.49
CA ASP A 2 12.51 -15.43 2.78
C ASP A 2 12.48 -13.91 3.03
N ASN A 3 11.60 -13.48 3.92
CA ASN A 3 11.55 -12.10 4.37
C ASN A 3 12.80 -11.83 5.22
N ASN A 4 13.85 -11.29 4.60
CA ASN A 4 15.09 -10.98 5.28
C ASN A 4 14.96 -9.63 6.05
N LYS A 5 14.13 -9.66 7.12
CA LYS A 5 13.74 -8.49 7.91
C LYS A 5 14.97 -7.74 8.46
N GLU A 6 15.98 -8.47 8.93
CA GLU A 6 17.22 -7.90 9.46
C GLU A 6 17.95 -7.06 8.43
N ARG A 7 18.11 -7.58 7.20
CA ARG A 7 18.75 -6.83 6.11
C ARG A 7 17.94 -5.60 5.72
N PHE A 8 16.62 -5.68 5.76
CA PHE A 8 15.76 -4.54 5.45
C PHE A 8 15.86 -3.44 6.52
N ILE A 9 15.90 -3.81 7.80
CA ILE A 9 16.16 -2.86 8.91
C ILE A 9 17.51 -2.16 8.70
N GLN A 10 18.57 -2.93 8.47
CA GLN A 10 19.89 -2.36 8.20
C GLN A 10 19.92 -1.47 6.96
N PHE A 11 19.05 -1.71 5.97
CA PHE A 11 18.96 -0.89 4.76
C PHE A 11 18.30 0.47 5.05
N ILE A 12 17.19 0.49 5.79
CA ILE A 12 16.46 1.73 6.10
C ILE A 12 17.14 2.60 7.16
N GLU A 13 18.11 2.05 7.90
CA GLU A 13 18.89 2.75 8.92
C GLU A 13 20.16 3.42 8.37
N ARG A 14 20.49 3.24 7.09
CA ARG A 14 21.65 3.89 6.49
C ARG A 14 21.44 5.39 6.42
N ASP A 15 22.47 6.18 6.73
CA ASP A 15 22.43 7.65 6.63
C ASP A 15 22.04 8.17 5.23
N LYS A 16 22.29 7.36 4.20
CA LYS A 16 21.95 7.67 2.80
C LYS A 16 20.54 7.24 2.38
N PHE A 17 19.76 6.65 3.27
CA PHE A 17 18.40 6.23 2.96
C PHE A 17 17.48 7.45 2.85
N ASP A 18 16.93 7.67 1.66
CA ASP A 18 15.92 8.70 1.43
C ASP A 18 14.51 8.11 1.51
N LYS A 19 13.80 8.41 2.60
CA LYS A 19 12.41 7.97 2.80
C LYS A 19 11.42 8.52 1.77
N ASN A 20 11.76 9.64 1.13
CA ASN A 20 10.93 10.29 0.13
C ASN A 20 11.27 9.86 -1.29
N GLN A 21 12.25 8.96 -1.45
CA GLN A 21 12.65 8.45 -2.75
C GLN A 21 11.45 7.80 -3.45
N LYS A 22 11.23 8.21 -4.69
CA LYS A 22 10.23 7.62 -5.57
C LYS A 22 10.90 6.77 -6.63
N HIS A 23 10.33 5.60 -6.89
CA HIS A 23 10.82 4.66 -7.87
C HIS A 23 9.92 4.69 -9.10
N TYR A 24 10.51 5.06 -10.23
CA TYR A 24 9.89 4.95 -11.54
C TYR A 24 10.11 3.54 -12.08
N ASN A 25 9.04 2.86 -12.47
CA ASN A 25 9.15 1.58 -13.17
C ASN A 25 7.96 1.39 -14.10
N ILE A 26 8.24 1.10 -15.37
CA ILE A 26 7.26 0.86 -16.44
C ILE A 26 6.28 -0.29 -16.14
N LEU A 27 6.64 -1.18 -15.21
CA LEU A 27 5.81 -2.31 -14.81
C LEU A 27 4.64 -1.92 -13.89
N TYR A 28 4.68 -0.72 -13.31
CA TYR A 28 3.56 -0.24 -12.48
C TYR A 28 2.65 0.70 -13.29
N PRO A 29 1.33 0.69 -13.04
CA PRO A 29 0.43 1.65 -13.69
C PRO A 29 0.74 3.09 -13.25
N ASN A 30 0.45 4.08 -14.09
CA ASN A 30 0.61 5.52 -13.78
C ASN A 30 2.00 5.92 -13.24
N THR A 31 3.03 5.74 -14.05
CA THR A 31 4.43 5.86 -13.64
C THR A 31 4.95 7.29 -13.50
N TYR A 32 4.23 8.30 -13.99
CA TYR A 32 4.74 9.67 -14.14
C TYR A 32 5.29 10.29 -12.85
N SER A 33 4.71 9.97 -11.69
CA SER A 33 5.17 10.47 -10.39
C SER A 33 6.10 9.51 -9.63
N GLY A 34 6.27 8.27 -10.10
CA GLY A 34 6.90 7.19 -9.34
C GLY A 34 6.16 6.81 -8.06
N TYR A 35 6.63 5.75 -7.40
CA TYR A 35 6.07 5.27 -6.13
C TYR A 35 7.09 5.26 -5.01
N SER A 36 6.68 5.73 -3.84
CA SER A 36 7.42 5.58 -2.59
C SER A 36 7.47 4.11 -2.16
N LEU A 37 8.44 3.79 -1.30
CA LEU A 37 8.58 2.44 -0.78
C LEU A 37 7.34 1.97 0.01
N LEU A 38 6.65 2.87 0.72
CA LEU A 38 5.40 2.59 1.42
C LEU A 38 4.25 2.27 0.46
N GLU A 39 4.11 3.02 -0.64
CA GLU A 39 3.12 2.73 -1.67
C GLU A 39 3.37 1.36 -2.30
N LEU A 40 4.63 1.03 -2.57
CA LEU A 40 5.01 -0.28 -3.09
C LEU A 40 4.71 -1.40 -2.07
N CYS A 41 4.90 -1.17 -0.76
CA CYS A 41 4.50 -2.14 0.25
C CYS A 41 2.99 -2.41 0.22
N CYS A 42 2.17 -1.38 0.02
CA CYS A 42 0.72 -1.53 -0.10
C CYS A 42 0.35 -2.28 -1.39
N TYR A 43 0.98 -1.90 -2.51
CA TYR A 43 0.76 -2.49 -3.83
C TYR A 43 1.08 -4.00 -3.85
N HIS A 44 2.15 -4.42 -3.16
CA HIS A 44 2.60 -5.81 -3.11
C HIS A 44 2.12 -6.58 -1.87
N GLY A 45 1.31 -5.97 -0.99
CA GLY A 45 0.80 -6.63 0.21
C GLY A 45 1.86 -6.96 1.27
N SER A 46 2.99 -6.25 1.28
CA SER A 46 4.13 -6.48 2.18
C SER A 46 3.90 -5.86 3.56
N VAL A 47 3.04 -6.49 4.37
CA VAL A 47 2.54 -5.92 5.64
C VAL A 47 3.62 -5.64 6.69
N ASP A 48 4.61 -6.52 6.81
CA ASP A 48 5.71 -6.35 7.77
C ASP A 48 6.54 -5.11 7.43
N CYS A 49 6.88 -4.93 6.15
CA CYS A 49 7.61 -3.76 5.66
C CYS A 49 6.79 -2.49 5.82
N PHE A 50 5.49 -2.54 5.52
CA PHE A 50 4.58 -1.42 5.71
C PHE A 50 4.54 -0.94 7.18
N LYS A 51 4.33 -1.87 8.12
CA LYS A 51 4.31 -1.56 9.56
C LYS A 51 5.62 -0.98 10.04
N LEU A 52 6.75 -1.56 9.63
CA LEU A 52 8.09 -1.10 9.99
C LEU A 52 8.34 0.33 9.49
N LEU A 53 8.16 0.56 8.20
CA LEU A 53 8.40 1.87 7.57
C LEU A 53 7.49 2.95 8.15
N ARG A 54 6.21 2.63 8.34
CA ARG A 54 5.25 3.59 8.89
C ARG A 54 5.61 3.99 10.32
N THR A 55 5.97 3.02 11.16
CA THR A 55 6.37 3.28 12.55
C THR A 55 7.67 4.08 12.61
N LYS A 56 8.67 3.74 11.77
CA LYS A 56 9.97 4.43 11.75
C LYS A 56 9.85 5.88 11.27
N PHE A 57 9.06 6.12 10.23
CA PHE A 57 9.01 7.43 9.56
C PHE A 57 7.77 8.27 9.90
N ASN A 58 6.86 7.74 10.72
CA ASN A 58 5.58 8.34 11.09
C ASN A 58 4.82 8.89 9.87
N SER A 59 4.71 8.06 8.83
CA SER A 59 4.09 8.47 7.58
C SER A 59 2.57 8.44 7.69
N ASP A 60 1.94 9.51 7.23
CA ASP A 60 0.48 9.60 7.13
C ASP A 60 -0.07 8.58 6.14
N ILE A 61 -1.24 8.02 6.47
CA ILE A 61 -1.98 7.14 5.57
C ILE A 61 -2.67 8.00 4.52
N THR A 62 -2.37 7.75 3.25
CA THR A 62 -2.97 8.46 2.12
C THR A 62 -4.06 7.62 1.44
N GLN A 63 -4.93 8.27 0.65
CA GLN A 63 -5.91 7.56 -0.18
C GLN A 63 -5.23 6.60 -1.19
N THR A 64 -4.00 6.90 -1.64
CA THR A 64 -3.23 6.01 -2.53
C THR A 64 -2.91 4.69 -1.84
N TYR A 65 -2.58 4.72 -0.54
CA TYR A 65 -2.26 3.51 0.22
C TYR A 65 -3.50 2.60 0.32
N LEU A 66 -4.67 3.18 0.62
CA LEU A 66 -5.94 2.46 0.63
C LEU A 66 -6.29 1.88 -0.75
N ARG A 67 -6.06 2.62 -1.83
CA ARG A 67 -6.30 2.11 -3.20
C ARG A 67 -5.37 0.93 -3.53
N PHE A 68 -4.09 1.04 -3.18
CA PHE A 68 -3.10 0.00 -3.46
C PHE A 68 -3.25 -1.23 -2.57
N SER A 69 -3.79 -1.10 -1.36
CA SER A 69 -4.05 -2.27 -0.51
C SER A 69 -5.02 -3.27 -1.15
N PHE A 70 -5.92 -2.81 -2.02
CA PHE A 70 -6.76 -3.70 -2.83
C PHE A 70 -5.95 -4.54 -3.82
N LEU A 71 -4.91 -3.96 -4.46
CA LEU A 71 -4.02 -4.69 -5.36
C LEU A 71 -3.13 -5.68 -4.62
N GLY A 72 -2.60 -5.27 -3.46
CA GLY A 72 -1.77 -6.15 -2.63
C GLY A 72 -2.53 -7.30 -1.99
N ARG A 73 -3.88 -7.26 -2.03
CA ARG A 73 -4.79 -8.27 -1.47
C ARG A 73 -4.49 -8.62 -0.01
N ASN A 74 -3.93 -7.67 0.73
CA ASN A 74 -3.60 -7.83 2.14
C ASN A 74 -4.64 -7.09 3.00
N GLN A 75 -5.52 -7.86 3.64
CA GLN A 75 -6.60 -7.33 4.46
C GLN A 75 -6.08 -6.50 5.63
N GLU A 76 -4.93 -6.84 6.22
CA GLU A 76 -4.38 -6.11 7.35
C GLU A 76 -3.94 -4.69 6.96
N ILE A 77 -3.27 -4.53 5.82
CA ILE A 77 -2.94 -3.19 5.29
C ILE A 77 -4.22 -2.40 5.00
N MET A 78 -5.22 -3.05 4.38
CA MET A 78 -6.49 -2.41 4.05
C MET A 78 -7.23 -1.93 5.31
N SER A 79 -7.39 -2.79 6.32
CA SER A 79 -8.02 -2.45 7.58
C SER A 79 -7.29 -1.32 8.30
N GLU A 80 -5.96 -1.29 8.24
CA GLU A 80 -5.19 -0.19 8.81
C GLU A 80 -5.42 1.12 8.06
N CYS A 81 -5.53 1.08 6.73
CA CYS A 81 -5.82 2.28 5.93
C CYS A 81 -7.24 2.83 6.19
N LEU A 82 -8.22 1.93 6.34
CA LEU A 82 -9.64 2.29 6.58
C LEU A 82 -9.89 2.99 7.92
N LYS A 83 -8.95 2.91 8.88
CA LYS A 83 -9.02 3.70 10.13
C LYS A 83 -8.88 5.20 9.89
N TYR A 84 -8.24 5.59 8.79
CA TYR A 84 -7.87 6.98 8.50
C TYR A 84 -8.50 7.51 7.20
N GLN A 85 -8.93 6.62 6.30
CA GLN A 85 -9.39 6.96 4.97
C GLN A 85 -10.74 6.30 4.67
N THR A 86 -11.57 6.97 3.88
CA THR A 86 -12.86 6.44 3.43
C THR A 86 -12.73 5.86 2.03
N THR A 87 -13.50 4.81 1.74
CA THR A 87 -13.55 4.23 0.41
C THR A 87 -14.11 5.24 -0.59
N ASN A 88 -13.65 5.16 -1.84
CA ASN A 88 -14.13 6.02 -2.91
C ASN A 88 -14.18 5.26 -4.25
N LYS A 89 -14.78 5.85 -5.29
CA LYS A 89 -14.96 5.19 -6.59
C LYS A 89 -13.68 4.57 -7.17
N GLU A 90 -12.52 5.17 -6.90
CA GLU A 90 -11.24 4.57 -7.30
C GLU A 90 -10.96 3.26 -6.57
N CYS A 91 -11.27 3.12 -5.28
CA CYS A 91 -11.17 1.83 -4.56
C CYS A 91 -11.94 0.71 -5.28
N MET A 92 -13.13 1.00 -5.85
CA MET A 92 -13.88 0.02 -6.64
C MET A 92 -13.12 -0.41 -7.90
N LYS A 93 -12.53 0.55 -8.62
CA LYS A 93 -11.69 0.27 -9.78
C LYS A 93 -10.50 -0.63 -9.41
N TYR A 94 -9.81 -0.34 -8.31
CA TYR A 94 -8.69 -1.15 -7.83
C TYR A 94 -9.12 -2.55 -7.34
N ALA A 95 -10.29 -2.66 -6.69
CA ALA A 95 -10.87 -3.96 -6.31
C ALA A 95 -11.16 -4.83 -7.54
N ILE A 96 -11.72 -4.26 -8.60
CA ILE A 96 -11.96 -4.97 -9.87
C ILE A 96 -10.65 -5.42 -10.49
N ILE A 97 -9.63 -4.54 -10.58
CA ILE A 97 -8.30 -4.86 -11.12
C ILE A 97 -7.62 -5.98 -10.31
N SER A 98 -7.84 -6.04 -9.01
CA SER A 98 -7.28 -7.09 -8.15
C SER A 98 -7.88 -8.48 -8.40
N HIS A 99 -8.95 -8.57 -9.21
CA HIS A 99 -9.72 -9.79 -9.44
C HIS A 99 -10.15 -10.48 -8.13
N ASN A 100 -10.55 -9.69 -7.13
CA ASN A 100 -11.01 -10.18 -5.83
C ASN A 100 -12.48 -9.80 -5.59
N ILE A 101 -13.37 -10.79 -5.75
CA ILE A 101 -14.83 -10.59 -5.61
C ILE A 101 -15.26 -10.18 -4.20
N ASP A 102 -14.50 -10.58 -3.17
CA ASP A 102 -14.82 -10.23 -1.78
C ASP A 102 -14.66 -8.74 -1.56
N PHE A 103 -13.64 -8.12 -2.17
CA PHE A 103 -13.43 -6.68 -2.12
C PHE A 103 -14.50 -5.90 -2.85
N VAL A 104 -14.96 -6.40 -4.00
CA VAL A 104 -16.06 -5.78 -4.75
C VAL A 104 -17.34 -5.84 -3.92
N THR A 105 -17.66 -7.01 -3.34
CA THR A 105 -18.83 -7.20 -2.48
C THR A 105 -18.78 -6.30 -1.24
N PHE A 106 -17.62 -6.20 -0.59
CA PHE A 106 -17.38 -5.29 0.52
C PHE A 106 -17.71 -3.84 0.14
N LEU A 107 -17.12 -3.32 -0.95
CA LEU A 107 -17.35 -1.95 -1.39
C LEU A 107 -18.80 -1.69 -1.83
N MET A 108 -19.46 -2.68 -2.42
CA MET A 108 -20.89 -2.58 -2.78
C MET A 108 -21.78 -2.42 -1.55
N ASN A 109 -21.41 -2.98 -0.40
CA ASN A 109 -22.14 -2.79 0.85
C ASN A 109 -21.84 -1.42 1.46
N GLU A 110 -20.57 -1.00 1.44
CA GLU A 110 -20.16 0.32 1.94
C GLU A 110 -20.88 1.49 1.24
N TYR A 111 -21.14 1.40 -0.08
CA TYR A 111 -21.84 2.48 -0.81
C TYR A 111 -23.36 2.49 -0.68
N LYS A 112 -23.96 1.44 -0.10
CA LYS A 112 -25.40 1.39 0.13
C LYS A 112 -25.82 2.02 1.45
N ASN A 113 -24.87 2.21 2.35
CA ASN A 113 -25.04 2.83 3.66
C ASN A 113 -24.72 4.33 3.60
#